data_AF-A0A9D9PPE6-F1
#
_entry.id   AF-A0A9D9PPE6-F1
#
_cell.length_a   1.000
_cell.length_b   1.000
_cell.length_c   1.000
_cell.angle_alpha   90.00
_cell.angle_beta   90.00
_cell.angle_gamma   90.00
#
_symmetry.space_group_name_H-M   'P 1'
#
loop_
_entity.id
_entity.type
_entity.pdbx_description
1 polymer ?
#
loop_
_entity_poly.entity_id
_entity_poly.type
_entity_poly.pdbx_seq_one_letter_code
_entity_poly.pdbx_strand_id
1 'polypeptide(L)' 'MIIIACADREWGIGRDSKLLFNIPEDMEFFKNATKGKTVVMGRKTFESLRIKPL' A
#
# COMPACT_ATOMS: atom_id res chain seq x y z
N MET A 1 -0.38 7.88 15.34
CA MET A 1 -0.31 7.77 13.87
C MET A 1 0.59 6.60 13.54
N ILE A 2 0.15 5.65 12.70
CA ILE A 2 0.93 4.47 12.31
C ILE A 2 1.21 4.57 10.81
N ILE A 3 2.46 4.39 10.41
CA ILE A 3 2.88 4.34 9.01
C ILE A 3 3.08 2.87 8.65
N ILE A 4 2.53 2.46 7.51
CA ILE A 4 2.69 1.10 6.97
C ILE A 4 3.20 1.26 5.54
N ALA A 5 4.32 0.62 5.22
CA ALA A 5 4.91 0.61 3.88
C ALA A 5 5.64 -0.71 3.63
N CYS A 6 5.52 -1.25 2.41
CA CYS A 6 6.39 -2.30 1.89
C CYS A 6 7.57 -1.61 1.19
N ALA A 7 8.80 -1.94 1.61
CA ALA A 7 10.01 -1.34 1.09
C ALA A 7 11.06 -2.40 0.74
N ASP A 8 11.87 -2.13 -0.28
CA ASP A 8 13.06 -2.93 -0.56
C ASP A 8 14.23 -2.57 0.38
N ARG A 9 15.41 -3.17 0.14
CA ARG A 9 16.61 -2.93 0.97
C ARG A 9 17.15 -1.50 0.89
N GLU A 10 16.82 -0.78 -0.17
CA GLU A 10 17.25 0.59 -0.43
C GLU A 10 16.12 1.60 -0.15
N TRP A 11 15.07 1.20 0.57
CA TRP A 11 13.89 2.01 0.90
C TRP A 11 13.02 2.44 -0.28
N GLY A 12 13.14 1.76 -1.43
CA GLY A 12 12.20 1.90 -2.53
C GLY A 12 10.82 1.31 -2.17
N ILE A 13 9.74 2.05 -2.47
CA ILE A 13 8.35 1.62 -2.19
C ILE A 13 7.48 1.47 -3.47
N GLY A 14 7.94 2.03 -4.58
CA GLY A 14 7.22 1.99 -5.84
C GLY A 14 8.00 2.62 -6.99
N ARG A 15 7.68 2.20 -8.21
CA ARG A 15 8.25 2.71 -9.46
C ARG A 15 7.14 2.83 -10.51
N ASP A 16 7.16 3.89 -11.30
CA ASP A 16 6.18 4.14 -12.38
C ASP A 16 4.71 4.04 -11.92
N SER A 17 4.41 4.58 -10.73
CA SER A 17 3.08 4.54 -10.08
C SER A 17 2.56 3.13 -9.78
N LYS A 18 3.45 2.15 -9.63
CA LYS A 18 3.16 0.77 -9.24
C LYS A 18 4.03 0.37 -8.05
N LEU A 19 3.60 -0.65 -7.31
CA LEU A 19 4.42 -1.30 -6.30
C LEU A 19 5.63 -1.97 -6.96
N LEU A 20 6.76 -2.02 -6.24
CA LEU A 20 7.97 -2.71 -6.72
C LEU A 20 7.74 -4.21 -6.87
N PHE A 21 6.97 -4.80 -5.96
CA PHE A 21 6.62 -6.22 -5.94
C PHE A 21 5.11 -6.38 -5.79
N ASN A 22 4.59 -7.45 -6.37
CA ASN A 22 3.21 -7.88 -6.15
C ASN A 22 3.23 -9.13 -5.25
N ILE A 23 3.06 -8.91 -3.94
CA ILE A 23 3.08 -9.96 -2.92
C ILE A 23 1.67 -10.05 -2.34
N PRO A 24 0.86 -11.06 -2.71
CA PRO A 24 -0.52 -11.19 -2.26
C PRO A 24 -0.67 -11.19 -0.73
N GLU A 25 0.27 -11.82 -0.03
CA GLU A 25 0.29 -11.95 1.43
C GLU A 25 0.53 -10.59 2.11
N ASP A 26 1.39 -9.74 1.53
CA ASP A 26 1.64 -8.38 2.02
C ASP A 26 0.39 -7.50 1.86
N MET A 27 -0.33 -7.66 0.74
CA MET A 27 -1.60 -6.97 0.53
C MET A 27 -2.69 -7.43 1.51
N GLU A 28 -2.74 -8.71 1.85
CA GLU A 28 -3.64 -9.24 2.88
C GLU A 28 -3.29 -8.70 4.27
N PHE A 29 -2.01 -8.67 4.61
CA PHE A 29 -1.52 -8.04 5.84
C PHE A 29 -1.93 -6.57 5.93
N PHE A 30 -1.70 -5.79 4.86
CA PHE A 30 -2.08 -4.38 4.80
C PHE A 30 -3.58 -4.17 5.02
N LYS A 31 -4.42 -4.98 4.36
CA LYS A 31 -5.88 -4.96 4.56
C LYS A 31 -6.25 -5.26 6.00
N ASN A 32 -5.74 -6.34 6.58
CA ASN A 32 -6.03 -6.73 7.96
C ASN A 32 -5.56 -5.67 8.97
N ALA A 33 -4.40 -5.06 8.73
CA ALA A 33 -3.84 -4.03 9.59
C ALA A 33 -4.64 -2.71 9.54
N THR A 34 -5.27 -2.39 8.41
CA THR A 34 -6.00 -1.14 8.18
C THR A 34 -7.52 -1.26 8.28
N LYS A 35 -8.06 -2.48 8.30
CA LYS A 35 -9.50 -2.74 8.41
C LYS A 35 -10.12 -2.04 9.62
N GLY A 36 -11.23 -1.34 9.38
CA GLY A 36 -11.96 -0.59 10.41
C GLY A 36 -11.29 0.72 10.85
N LYS A 37 -10.21 1.16 10.17
CA LYS A 37 -9.48 2.39 10.47
C LYS A 37 -9.54 3.37 9.30
N THR A 38 -9.28 4.64 9.58
CA THR A 38 -9.08 5.65 8.54
C THR A 38 -7.69 5.50 7.93
N VAL A 39 -7.63 5.28 6.61
CA VAL A 39 -6.38 5.23 5.85
C VAL A 39 -6.18 6.56 5.13
N VAL A 40 -5.02 7.19 5.37
CA VAL A 40 -4.59 8.39 4.65
C VAL A 40 -3.50 7.99 3.66
N MET A 41 -3.68 8.33 2.38
CA MET A 41 -2.71 8.05 1.33
C MET A 41 -2.67 9.17 0.29
N GLY A 42 -1.58 9.26 -0.47
CA GLY A 42 -1.47 10.22 -1.56
C GLY A 42 -2.39 9.89 -2.75
N ARG A 43 -2.79 10.92 -3.51
CA ARG A 43 -3.67 10.78 -4.70
C ARG A 43 -3.22 9.69 -5.68
N LYS A 44 -1.93 9.68 -6.05
CA LYS A 44 -1.38 8.71 -7.01
C LYS A 44 -1.47 7.27 -6.47
N THR A 45 -1.27 7.07 -5.16
CA THR A 45 -1.42 5.77 -4.51
C THR A 45 -2.87 5.31 -4.59
N PHE A 46 -3.82 6.18 -4.28
CA PHE A 46 -5.25 5.88 -4.40
C PHE A 46 -5.66 5.52 -5.83
N GLU A 47 -5.10 6.22 -6.83
CA GLU A 47 -5.35 5.94 -8.25
C GLU A 47 -4.76 4.60 -8.71
N SER A 48 -3.64 4.16 -8.14
CA SER A 48 -3.02 2.88 -8.46
C SER A 48 -3.79 1.65 -7.94
N LEU A 49 -4.74 1.85 -7.01
CA LEU A 49 -5.57 0.76 -6.49
C LEU A 49 -6.51 0.22 -7.56
N ARG A 50 -6.48 -1.11 -7.75
CA ARG A 50 -7.38 -1.80 -8.68
C ARG A 50 -8.84 -1.82 -8.21
N ILE A 51 -9.04 -1.85 -6.89
CA ILE A 51 -10.37 -1.88 -6.25
C ILE A 51 -10.42 -0.72 -5.26
N LYS A 52 -11.50 0.07 -5.29
CA LYS A 52 -11.75 1.24 -4.45
C LYS A 52 -13.12 1.07 -3.76
N PRO A 53 -13.34 1.44 -2.48
CA PRO A 53 -12.40 1.70 -1.38
C PRO A 53 -11.96 0.40 -0.66
N LEU A 54 -10.87 0.50 0.14
CA LEU A 54 -10.14 -0.60 0.79
C LEU A 54 -10.97 -1.54 1.66
#